data_AF-A0A2P5P581-F1
#
_entry.id   AF-A0A2P5P581-F1
#
_cell.length_a   1.000
_cell.length_b   1.000
_cell.length_c   1.000
_cell.angle_alpha   90.00
_cell.angle_beta   90.00
_cell.angle_gamma   90.00
#
_symmetry.space_group_name_H-M   'P 1'
#
loop_
_entity.id
_entity.type
_entity.pdbx_description
1 polymer ?
#
loop_
_entity_poly.entity_id
_entity_poly.type
_entity_poly.pdbx_seq_one_letter_code
_entity_poly.pdbx_strand_id
1 'polypeptide(L)' 'MPSTSKRQQKVMCIAESIKRGKTPASYSRQGAKIARSMSEEQLKEFCETPVEKK' A
#
# COMPACT_ATOMS: atom_id res chain seq x y z
N MET A 1 5.05 -9.16 -5.00
CA MET A 1 5.60 -9.64 -3.70
C MET A 1 4.45 -9.83 -2.72
N PRO A 2 4.30 -10.98 -2.04
CA PRO A 2 3.23 -11.15 -1.06
C PRO A 2 3.48 -10.30 0.18
N SER A 3 2.44 -9.67 0.71
CA SER A 3 2.53 -8.96 1.98
C SER A 3 2.77 -9.97 3.11
N THR A 4 3.82 -9.75 3.90
CA THR A 4 4.20 -10.66 5.01
C THR A 4 3.23 -10.59 6.19
N SER A 5 2.36 -9.58 6.24
CA SER A 5 1.31 -9.44 7.25
C SER A 5 0.10 -8.64 6.77
N LYS A 6 -1.07 -8.84 7.40
CA LYS A 6 -2.27 -8.00 7.15
C LYS A 6 -2.05 -6.51 7.42
N ARG A 7 -1.18 -6.17 8.39
CA ARG A 7 -0.85 -4.78 8.72
C ARG A 7 -0.06 -4.12 7.58
N GLN A 8 0.93 -4.83 7.03
CA GLN A 8 1.71 -4.34 5.90
C GLN A 8 0.83 -4.18 4.66
N GLN A 9 -0.07 -5.13 4.39
CA GLN A 9 -1.02 -5.06 3.28
C GLN A 9 -1.89 -3.82 3.39
N LYS A 10 -2.43 -3.54 4.58
CA LYS A 10 -3.25 -2.34 4.82
C LYS A 10 -2.48 -1.05 4.54
N VAL A 11 -1.20 -0.97 4.93
CA VAL A 11 -0.36 0.19 4.65
C VAL A 11 -0.10 0.35 3.15
N MET A 12 0.11 -0.75 2.42
CA MET A 12 0.26 -0.72 0.96
C MET A 12 -1.03 -0.23 0.27
N CYS A 13 -2.20 -0.64 0.73
CA CYS A 13 -3.47 -0.17 0.16
C CYS A 13 -3.77 1.29 0.48
N ILE A 14 -3.35 1.76 1.66
CA ILE A 14 -3.40 3.20 1.96
C ILE A 14 -2.46 3.95 1.03
N ALA A 15 -1.26 3.44 0.76
CA ALA A 15 -0.33 4.04 -0.17
C ALA A 15 -0.89 4.08 -1.60
N GLU A 16 -1.54 3.01 -2.08
CA GLU A 16 -2.22 2.96 -3.37
C GLU A 16 -3.29 4.05 -3.47
N SER A 17 -4.14 4.15 -2.43
CA SER A 17 -5.22 5.13 -2.36
C SER A 17 -4.70 6.57 -2.34
N ILE A 18 -3.57 6.81 -1.64
CA ILE A 18 -2.88 8.10 -1.65
C ILE A 18 -2.31 8.41 -3.03
N LYS A 19 -1.68 7.42 -3.69
CA LYS A 19 -1.10 7.60 -5.03
C LYS A 19 -2.16 7.94 -6.08
N ARG A 20 -3.34 7.34 -5.97
CA ARG A 20 -4.53 7.65 -6.79
C ARG A 20 -5.23 8.97 -6.44
N GLY A 21 -4.79 9.67 -5.40
CA GLY A 21 -5.43 10.92 -4.95
C GLY A 21 -6.77 10.72 -4.23
N LYS A 22 -7.19 9.48 -3.95
CA LYS A 22 -8.44 9.17 -3.23
C LYS A 22 -8.32 9.39 -1.73
N THR A 23 -7.09 9.37 -1.20
CA THR A 23 -6.81 9.60 0.22
C THR A 23 -5.74 10.69 0.36
N PRO A 24 -5.93 11.69 1.23
CA PRO A 24 -4.93 12.73 1.43
C PRO A 24 -3.65 12.14 2.05
N ALA A 25 -2.48 12.62 1.62
CA ALA A 25 -1.19 12.15 2.12
C ALA A 25 -1.01 12.36 3.64
N SER A 26 -1.77 13.27 4.25
CA SER A 26 -1.81 13.48 5.71
C SER A 26 -2.45 12.33 6.47
N TYR A 27 -3.30 11.52 5.83
CA TYR A 27 -3.96 10.36 6.46
C TYR A 27 -2.96 9.33 6.98
N SER A 28 -1.85 9.14 6.25
CA SER A 28 -0.76 8.25 6.68
C SER A 28 0.58 8.74 6.17
N ARG A 29 1.44 9.18 7.08
CA ARG A 29 2.83 9.56 6.75
C ARG A 29 3.60 8.39 6.12
N GLN A 30 3.37 7.17 6.60
CA GLN A 30 4.04 5.99 6.06
C GLN A 30 3.49 5.62 4.68
N GLY A 31 2.16 5.62 4.51
CA GLY A 31 1.52 5.38 3.22
C GLY A 31 1.95 6.41 2.16
N ALA A 32 2.07 7.68 2.54
CA ALA A 32 2.53 8.74 1.66
C ALA A 32 4.00 8.57 1.21
N LYS A 33 4.88 8.11 2.11
CA LYS A 33 6.27 7.79 1.74
C LYS A 33 6.33 6.66 0.71
N ILE A 34 5.55 5.60 0.95
CA ILE A 34 5.51 4.43 0.05
C ILE A 34 4.90 4.79 -1.31
N ALA A 35 3.82 5.60 -1.32
CA ALA A 35 3.17 6.09 -2.54
C ALA A 35 4.13 6.87 -3.46
N ARG A 36 5.13 7.53 -2.88
CA ARG A 36 6.20 8.24 -3.61
C ARG A 36 7.29 7.31 -4.12
N SER A 37 7.60 6.24 -3.40
CA SER A 37 8.71 5.34 -3.73
C SER A 37 8.33 4.14 -4.62
N MET A 38 7.06 3.76 -4.68
CA MET A 38 6.59 2.59 -5.44
C MET A 38 5.62 3.00 -6.55
N SER A 39 5.56 2.24 -7.64
CA SER A 39 4.57 2.47 -8.71
C SER A 39 3.16 2.09 -8.24
N GLU A 40 2.14 2.59 -8.94
CA GLU A 40 0.75 2.22 -8.63
C GLU A 40 0.51 0.72 -8.84
N GLU A 41 1.09 0.15 -9.90
CA GLU A 41 0.97 -1.27 -10.21
C GLU A 41 1.55 -2.16 -9.10
N GLN A 42 2.72 -1.79 -8.58
CA GLN A 42 3.31 -2.49 -7.45
C GLN A 42 2.40 -2.44 -6.22
N LEU A 43 1.87 -1.26 -5.90
CA LEU A 43 0.97 -1.09 -4.75
C LEU A 43 -0.33 -1.89 -4.89
N LYS A 44 -0.89 -1.90 -6.11
CA LYS A 44 -2.06 -2.70 -6.46
C LYS A 44 -1.80 -4.19 -6.29
N GLU A 45 -0.65 -4.67 -6.76
CA GLU A 45 -0.23 -6.07 -6.61
C GLU A 45 -0.19 -6.48 -5.12
N PHE A 46 0.33 -5.61 -4.25
CA PHE A 46 0.34 -5.85 -2.80
C PHE A 46 -1.05 -5.91 -2.17
N CYS A 47 -2.04 -5.18 -2.71
CA CYS A 47 -3.41 -5.20 -2.22
C CYS A 47 -4.18 -6.43 -2.69
N GLU A 48 -3.97 -6.84 -3.93
CA GLU A 48 -4.68 -7.97 -4.55
C GLU A 48 -4.06 -9.32 -4.17
N THR A 49 -2.77 -9.36 -3.83
CA THR A 49 -2.12 -10.61 -3.41
C THR A 49 -2.61 -11.05 -2.03
N PRO A 50 -3.04 -12.32 -1.88
CA PRO A 50 -3.43 -12.86 -0.59
C PRO A 50 -2.22 -12.90 0.35
N VAL A 51 -2.45 -12.52 1.61
CA VAL A 51 -1.42 -12.58 2.66
C VAL A 51 -1.18 -14.05 3.00
N GLU A 52 -0.03 -14.58 2.61
CA GLU A 52 0.44 -15.88 3.08
C GLU A 52 0.70 -15.77 4.59
N LYS A 53 -0.08 -16.49 5.39
CA LYS A 53 0.23 -16.68 6.81
C LYS A 53 1.43 -17.62 6.88
N LYS A 54 2.61 -17.06 7.13
CA LYS A 54 3.77 -17.84 7.54
C LYS A 54 3.66 -18.23 9.01
#